data_AF-A0A3L8RB96-F1
#
_entry.id   AF-A0A3L8RB96-F1
#
_cell.length_a   1.000
_cell.length_b   1.000
_cell.length_c   1.000
_cell.angle_alpha   90.00
_cell.angle_beta   90.00
_cell.angle_gamma   90.00
#
_symmetry.space_group_name_H-M   'P 1'
#
loop_
_entity.id
_entity.type
_entity.pdbx_description
1 polymer ?
#
loop_
_entity_poly.entity_id
_entity_poly.type
_entity_poly.pdbx_seq_one_letter_code
_entity_poly.pdbx_strand_id
1 'polypeptide(L)'
;MVKELADAKYTEEEMKERINAEKKLEAFQHLELGDPGIYERMKQLPSRRIIVTHLRPDILPPSIFQSKAKILVLVRKPKDTAVSYYHFCNKLPVMLSFASWDEYFADFMNGKLAWGPYFDHLVEWKKYINNERIMTISYKELK
;
A
#
# COMPACT_ATOMS: atom_id res chain seq x y z
N MET A 1 14.57 22.24 -18.92
CA MET A 1 13.31 22.98 -19.11
C MET A 1 12.24 22.00 -19.57
N VAL A 2 11.51 21.41 -18.62
CA VAL A 2 10.14 20.93 -18.80
C VAL A 2 9.44 21.32 -17.49
N LYS A 3 8.98 22.57 -17.47
CA LYS A 3 7.84 22.98 -16.64
C LYS A 3 6.61 22.42 -17.36
N GLU A 4 5.68 21.89 -16.57
CA GLU A 4 4.23 21.76 -16.76
C GLU A 4 3.79 20.42 -16.16
N LEU A 5 2.73 20.28 -15.37
CA LEU A 5 1.73 21.18 -14.81
C LEU A 5 1.12 20.31 -13.70
N ALA A 6 1.42 20.58 -12.43
CA ALA A 6 0.60 20.10 -11.33
C ALA A 6 0.07 21.33 -10.63
N ASP A 7 -1.25 21.50 -10.62
CA ASP A 7 -1.96 22.57 -9.92
C ASP A 7 -1.46 22.69 -8.48
N ALA A 8 -0.52 23.61 -8.25
CA ALA A 8 0.25 23.63 -7.01
C ALA A 8 -0.61 24.22 -5.89
N LYS A 9 -1.33 23.34 -5.19
CA LYS A 9 -2.11 23.64 -3.98
C LYS A 9 -1.24 23.92 -2.74
N TYR A 10 0.07 24.13 -2.88
CA TYR A 10 1.01 24.18 -1.76
C TYR A 10 2.17 25.15 -1.99
N THR A 11 2.66 25.73 -0.90
CA THR A 11 3.89 26.52 -0.89
C THR A 11 5.12 25.62 -0.77
N GLU A 12 6.30 26.15 -1.14
CA GLU A 12 7.57 25.43 -1.00
C GLU A 12 7.92 25.11 0.47
N GLU A 13 7.47 25.95 1.40
CA GLU A 13 7.68 25.76 2.83
C GLU A 13 6.85 24.59 3.35
N GLU A 14 5.58 24.50 2.97
CA GLU A 14 4.70 23.38 3.31
C GLU A 14 5.25 22.05 2.76
N MET A 15 5.83 22.06 1.57
CA MET A 15 6.50 20.89 0.99
C MET A 15 7.73 20.47 1.80
N LYS A 16 8.57 21.42 2.24
CA LYS A 16 9.76 21.14 3.06
C LYS A 16 9.42 20.61 4.44
N GLU A 17 8.42 21.18 5.10
CA GLU A 17 7.96 20.70 6.41
C GLU A 17 7.44 19.27 6.35
N ARG A 18 6.70 18.91 5.28
CA ARG A 18 6.23 17.55 5.02
C ARG A 18 7.37 16.56 4.86
N ILE A 19 8.32 16.86 3.97
CA ILE A 19 9.48 16.00 3.73
C ILE A 19 10.27 15.82 5.04
N ASN A 20 10.36 16.85 5.88
CA ASN A 20 11.05 16.77 7.16
C ASN A 20 10.27 15.93 8.19
N ALA A 21 8.95 16.06 8.26
CA ALA A 21 8.10 15.23 9.12
C ALA A 21 8.12 13.75 8.68
N GLU A 22 8.08 13.49 7.38
CA GLU A 22 8.23 12.16 6.80
C GLU A 22 9.64 11.60 7.06
N LYS A 23 10.71 12.39 7.00
CA LYS A 23 12.05 11.92 7.39
C LYS A 23 12.17 11.60 8.88
N LYS A 24 11.43 12.30 9.74
CA LYS A 24 11.35 11.99 11.18
C LYS A 24 10.57 10.70 11.45
N LEU A 25 9.63 10.35 10.58
CA LEU A 25 8.94 9.07 10.58
C LEU A 25 9.79 8.09 9.76
N GLU A 26 10.62 7.28 10.42
CA GLU A 26 11.57 6.36 9.75
C GLU A 26 10.96 5.51 8.61
N ALA A 27 9.63 5.33 8.55
CA ALA A 27 8.92 4.78 7.41
C ALA A 27 7.45 5.28 7.28
N PHE A 28 6.87 5.07 6.09
CA PHE A 28 5.42 5.14 5.89
C PHE A 28 4.68 4.22 6.87
N GLN A 29 3.61 4.74 7.45
CA GLN A 29 2.79 3.97 8.39
C GLN A 29 1.98 2.92 7.64
N HIS A 30 2.26 1.65 7.94
CA HIS A 30 1.51 0.51 7.44
C HIS A 30 0.45 0.12 8.46
N LEU A 31 -0.81 -0.04 8.06
CA LEU A 31 -1.88 -0.41 9.00
C LEU A 31 -1.67 -1.77 9.64
N GLU A 32 -1.04 -2.68 8.91
CA GLU A 32 -0.89 -4.08 9.29
C GLU A 32 0.47 -4.46 9.90
N LEU A 33 1.40 -3.51 10.04
CA LEU A 33 2.75 -3.77 10.57
C LEU A 33 3.04 -2.85 11.75
N GLY A 34 3.44 -3.40 12.90
CA GLY A 34 3.90 -2.62 14.05
C GLY A 34 3.52 -3.22 15.39
N ASP A 35 3.95 -2.55 16.47
CA ASP A 35 3.50 -2.83 17.83
C ASP A 35 2.09 -2.24 18.09
N PRO A 36 1.38 -2.68 19.14
CA PRO A 36 0.05 -2.15 19.48
C PRO A 36 -0.04 -0.63 19.64
N GLY A 37 1.08 0.05 19.94
CA GLY A 37 1.15 1.51 20.06
C GLY A 37 1.16 2.27 18.74
N ILE A 38 1.23 1.58 17.59
CA ILE A 38 1.27 2.24 16.27
C ILE A 38 0.06 3.14 16.05
N TYR A 39 -1.14 2.70 16.43
CA TYR A 39 -2.36 3.48 16.23
C TYR A 39 -2.39 4.76 17.06
N GLU A 40 -1.86 4.74 18.28
CA GLU A 40 -1.73 5.95 19.10
C GLU A 40 -0.75 6.94 18.48
N ARG A 41 0.38 6.45 17.95
CA ARG A 41 1.32 7.32 17.21
C ARG A 41 0.69 7.88 15.94
N MET A 42 -0.08 7.08 15.22
CA MET A 42 -0.81 7.52 14.01
C MET A 42 -1.86 8.60 14.30
N LYS A 43 -2.45 8.64 15.50
CA LYS A 43 -3.37 9.72 15.92
C LYS A 43 -2.65 11.05 16.12
N GLN A 44 -1.38 11.03 16.53
CA GLN A 44 -0.58 12.24 16.75
C GLN A 44 0.01 12.82 15.45
N LEU A 45 -0.18 12.14 14.31
CA LEU A 45 0.31 12.64 13.03
C LEU A 45 -0.41 13.93 12.61
N PRO A 46 0.33 14.94 12.12
CA PRO A 46 -0.26 16.17 11.64
C PRO A 46 -1.18 15.95 10.44
N SER A 47 -2.06 16.92 10.18
CA SER A 47 -3.05 16.83 9.11
C SER A 47 -2.43 16.81 7.71
N ARG A 48 -3.16 16.10 6.82
CA ARG A 48 -2.73 15.33 5.64
C ARG A 48 -1.73 14.21 5.98
N ARG A 49 -2.27 13.01 6.12
CA ARG A 49 -1.55 11.76 6.42
C ARG A 49 -1.51 10.88 5.17
N ILE A 50 -0.36 10.28 4.91
CA ILE A 50 -0.20 9.19 3.94
C ILE A 50 -0.06 7.90 4.75
N ILE A 51 -0.98 6.97 4.52
CA ILE A 51 -1.03 5.68 5.19
C ILE A 51 -1.03 4.63 4.09
N VAL A 52 -0.19 3.60 4.25
CA VAL A 52 -0.04 2.51 3.31
C VAL A 52 -0.69 1.26 3.91
N THR A 53 -1.26 0.40 3.07
CA THR A 53 -1.75 -0.90 3.52
C THR A 53 -1.84 -1.87 2.36
N HIS A 54 -1.58 -3.14 2.64
CA HIS A 54 -1.83 -4.26 1.74
C HIS A 54 -3.17 -4.96 2.03
N LEU A 55 -3.92 -4.49 3.04
CA LEU A 55 -5.19 -5.09 3.43
C LEU A 55 -6.26 -4.94 2.34
N ARG A 56 -7.13 -5.95 2.27
CA ARG A 56 -8.31 -5.94 1.39
C ARG A 56 -9.43 -5.09 2.00
N PRO A 57 -10.35 -4.54 1.19
CA PRO A 57 -11.38 -3.63 1.67
C PRO A 57 -12.40 -4.27 2.62
N ASP A 58 -12.58 -5.59 2.58
CA ASP A 58 -13.43 -6.37 3.49
C ASP A 58 -12.88 -6.46 4.92
N ILE A 59 -11.57 -6.25 5.10
CA ILE A 59 -10.88 -6.32 6.40
C ILE A 59 -10.63 -4.91 6.96
N LEU A 60 -10.66 -3.89 6.12
CA LEU A 60 -10.46 -2.51 6.54
C LEU A 60 -11.63 -2.00 7.39
N PRO A 61 -11.36 -1.11 8.37
CA PRO A 61 -12.42 -0.45 9.13
C PRO A 61 -13.42 0.25 8.19
N PRO A 62 -14.73 -0.02 8.31
CA PRO A 62 -15.74 0.58 7.43
C PRO A 62 -15.73 2.12 7.43
N SER A 63 -15.27 2.71 8.54
CA SER A 63 -15.10 4.16 8.70
C SER A 63 -14.19 4.79 7.65
N ILE A 64 -13.23 4.04 7.08
CA ILE A 64 -12.33 4.54 6.03
C ILE A 64 -13.15 4.94 4.79
N PHE A 65 -14.11 4.10 4.38
CA PHE A 65 -14.98 4.35 3.23
C PHE A 65 -16.03 5.43 3.50
N GLN A 66 -16.31 5.75 4.75
CA GLN A 66 -17.23 6.84 5.15
C GLN A 66 -16.50 8.18 5.32
N SER A 67 -15.18 8.15 5.53
CA SER A 67 -14.35 9.33 5.76
C SER A 67 -14.06 10.15 4.50
N LYS A 68 -13.49 11.35 4.64
CA LYS A 68 -13.00 12.16 3.50
C LYS A 68 -11.67 11.66 2.90
N ALA A 69 -11.17 10.50 3.33
CA ALA A 69 -9.95 9.93 2.80
C ALA A 69 -10.11 9.57 1.31
N LYS A 70 -9.02 9.74 0.56
CA LYS A 70 -8.89 9.25 -0.80
C LYS A 70 -8.01 8.01 -0.79
N ILE A 71 -8.35 7.01 -1.59
CA ILE A 71 -7.64 5.75 -1.65
C ILE A 71 -7.05 5.58 -3.05
N LEU A 72 -5.77 5.25 -3.10
CA LEU A 72 -5.08 4.86 -4.31
C LEU A 72 -4.81 3.35 -4.25
N VAL A 73 -5.35 2.60 -5.20
CA VAL A 73 -5.16 1.16 -5.31
C VAL A 73 -4.15 0.89 -6.42
N LEU A 74 -2.99 0.37 -6.04
CA LEU A 74 -1.95 -0.02 -6.99
C LEU A 74 -2.13 -1.48 -7.42
N VAL A 75 -2.31 -1.71 -8.72
CA VAL A 75 -2.49 -3.05 -9.30
C VAL A 75 -1.32 -3.40 -10.19
N ARG A 76 -0.86 -4.65 -10.15
CA ARG A 76 0.25 -5.15 -10.99
C ARG A 76 -0.16 -6.45 -11.66
N LYS A 77 0.48 -6.82 -12.78
CA LYS A 77 0.21 -8.12 -13.41
C LYS A 77 0.55 -9.25 -12.41
N PRO A 78 -0.32 -10.26 -12.22
CA PRO A 78 -0.12 -11.32 -11.23
C PRO A 78 1.22 -12.04 -11.36
N LYS A 79 1.66 -12.32 -12.60
CA LYS A 79 2.96 -12.96 -12.87
C LYS A 79 4.14 -12.12 -12.37
N ASP A 80 4.10 -10.82 -12.66
CA ASP A 80 5.15 -9.89 -12.22
C ASP A 80 5.13 -9.70 -10.70
N THR A 81 3.93 -9.73 -10.10
CA THR A 81 3.74 -9.67 -8.63
C THR A 81 4.31 -10.91 -7.95
N ALA A 82 4.01 -12.11 -8.44
CA ALA A 82 4.50 -13.36 -7.87
C ALA A 82 6.04 -13.42 -7.86
N VAL A 83 6.69 -13.08 -8.97
CA VAL A 83 8.16 -13.05 -9.04
C VAL A 83 8.74 -12.02 -8.06
N SER A 84 8.14 -10.82 -8.01
CA SER A 84 8.57 -9.77 -7.08
C SER A 84 8.44 -10.20 -5.63
N TYR A 85 7.34 -10.88 -5.29
CA TYR A 85 7.02 -11.26 -3.93
C TYR A 85 7.87 -12.44 -3.45
N TYR A 86 8.21 -13.41 -4.32
CA TYR A 86 9.20 -14.45 -4.03
C TYR A 86 10.54 -13.87 -3.55
N HIS A 87 11.09 -12.91 -4.31
CA HIS A 87 12.36 -12.28 -3.94
C HIS A 87 12.24 -11.42 -2.68
N PHE A 88 11.09 -10.80 -2.43
CA PHE A 88 10.83 -10.06 -1.21
C PHE A 88 10.82 -10.97 0.02
N CYS A 89 10.09 -12.10 -0.04
CA CYS A 89 10.05 -13.10 1.03
C CYS A 89 11.45 -13.62 1.39
N ASN A 90 12.25 -13.97 0.38
CA ASN A 90 13.58 -14.56 0.61
C ASN A 90 14.66 -13.54 1.02
N LYS A 91 14.40 -12.23 0.90
CA LYS A 91 15.35 -11.17 1.29
C LYS A 91 15.04 -10.55 2.65
N LEU A 92 13.80 -10.68 3.14
CA LEU A 92 13.39 -10.07 4.40
C LEU A 92 13.39 -11.12 5.52
N PRO A 93 14.22 -10.95 6.57
CA PRO A 93 14.34 -11.93 7.65
C PRO A 93 13.04 -12.23 8.41
N VAL A 94 12.09 -11.29 8.38
CA VAL A 94 10.80 -11.42 9.08
C VAL A 94 9.75 -12.20 8.30
N MET A 95 10.02 -12.53 7.03
CA MET A 95 9.11 -13.26 6.15
C MET A 95 9.46 -14.75 6.12
N LEU A 96 8.50 -15.57 5.72
CA LEU A 96 8.77 -16.95 5.35
C LEU A 96 9.79 -16.97 4.20
N SER A 97 10.85 -17.76 4.36
CA SER A 97 11.81 -18.02 3.29
C SER A 97 11.46 -19.33 2.62
N PHE A 98 11.53 -19.36 1.30
CA PHE A 98 11.20 -20.51 0.47
C PHE A 98 12.47 -21.11 -0.10
N ALA A 99 12.62 -22.43 -0.01
CA ALA A 99 13.79 -23.13 -0.53
C ALA A 99 13.76 -23.20 -2.07
N SER A 100 12.57 -23.18 -2.67
CA SER A 100 12.38 -23.26 -4.11
C SER A 100 11.24 -22.39 -4.62
N TRP A 101 11.26 -22.10 -5.93
CA TRP A 101 10.18 -21.40 -6.60
C TRP A 101 8.87 -22.18 -6.60
N ASP A 102 8.91 -23.50 -6.78
CA ASP A 102 7.70 -24.32 -6.91
C ASP A 102 6.91 -24.39 -5.59
N GLU A 103 7.63 -24.50 -4.47
CA GLU A 103 7.06 -24.42 -3.12
C GLU A 103 6.36 -23.06 -2.90
N TYR A 104 7.10 -21.97 -3.15
CA TYR A 104 6.55 -20.62 -3.07
C TYR A 104 5.32 -20.44 -3.95
N PHE A 105 5.39 -20.89 -5.20
CA PHE A 105 4.34 -20.66 -6.18
C PHE A 105 3.07 -21.44 -5.82
N ALA A 106 3.21 -22.66 -5.29
CA ALA A 106 2.08 -23.41 -4.75
C ALA A 106 1.41 -22.64 -3.60
N ASP A 107 2.18 -22.09 -2.67
CA ASP A 107 1.63 -21.33 -1.54
C ASP A 107 1.01 -19.99 -1.97
N PHE A 108 1.63 -19.30 -2.95
CA PHE A 108 1.07 -18.09 -3.57
C PHE A 108 -0.29 -18.38 -4.20
N MET A 109 -0.40 -19.45 -4.98
CA MET A 109 -1.65 -19.82 -5.66
C MET A 109 -2.74 -20.30 -4.71
N ASN A 110 -2.36 -20.94 -3.59
CA ASN A 110 -3.29 -21.36 -2.55
C ASN A 110 -3.57 -20.27 -1.49
N GLY A 111 -3.02 -19.06 -1.65
CA GLY A 111 -3.27 -17.94 -0.75
C GLY A 111 -2.72 -18.12 0.67
N LYS A 112 -1.68 -18.93 0.83
CA LYS A 112 -1.04 -19.25 2.13
C LYS A 112 0.04 -18.24 2.54
N LEU A 113 0.27 -17.20 1.74
CA LEU A 113 1.23 -16.15 2.03
C LEU A 113 0.62 -15.00 2.84
N ALA A 114 1.48 -14.12 3.36
CA ALA A 114 1.02 -12.92 4.05
C ALA A 114 0.13 -12.07 3.14
N TRP A 115 -0.81 -11.35 3.76
CA TRP A 115 -1.85 -10.55 3.09
C TRP A 115 -2.88 -11.35 2.26
N GLY A 116 -2.76 -12.68 2.24
CA GLY A 116 -3.78 -13.59 1.72
C GLY A 116 -3.76 -13.75 0.20
N PRO A 117 -4.83 -14.31 -0.38
CA PRO A 117 -4.90 -14.61 -1.80
C PRO A 117 -4.86 -13.34 -2.66
N TYR A 118 -3.90 -13.27 -3.59
CA TYR A 118 -3.72 -12.10 -4.45
C TYR A 118 -4.94 -11.82 -5.34
N PHE A 119 -5.57 -12.86 -5.87
CA PHE A 119 -6.72 -12.71 -6.75
C PHE A 119 -7.95 -12.19 -5.99
N ASP A 120 -8.16 -12.62 -4.76
CA ASP A 120 -9.22 -12.08 -3.90
C ASP A 120 -9.00 -10.59 -3.64
N HIS A 121 -7.75 -10.17 -3.41
CA HIS A 121 -7.43 -8.75 -3.27
C HIS A 121 -7.88 -7.94 -4.51
N LEU A 122 -7.61 -8.44 -5.72
CA LEU A 122 -8.06 -7.78 -6.95
C LEU A 122 -9.59 -7.78 -7.10
N VAL A 123 -10.25 -8.89 -6.77
CA VAL A 123 -11.72 -9.01 -6.86
C VAL A 123 -12.42 -8.08 -5.87
N GLU A 124 -11.93 -8.02 -4.63
CA GLU A 124 -12.51 -7.19 -3.58
C GLU A 124 -12.36 -5.70 -3.91
N TRP A 125 -11.18 -5.25 -4.36
CA TRP A 125 -10.98 -3.86 -4.78
C TRP A 125 -11.75 -3.49 -6.04
N LYS A 126 -11.98 -4.42 -6.96
CA LYS A 126 -12.78 -4.18 -8.18
C LYS A 126 -14.20 -3.72 -7.86
N LYS A 127 -14.77 -4.13 -6.72
CA LYS A 127 -16.12 -3.69 -6.26
C LYS A 127 -16.21 -2.17 -6.07
N TYR A 128 -15.08 -1.51 -5.90
CA TYR A 128 -14.97 -0.08 -5.59
C TYR A 128 -14.53 0.79 -6.78
N ILE A 129 -14.39 0.22 -7.99
CA ILE A 129 -13.83 0.93 -9.16
C ILE A 129 -14.63 2.18 -9.57
N ASN A 130 -15.92 2.22 -9.26
CA ASN A 130 -16.82 3.34 -9.55
C ASN A 130 -16.92 4.35 -8.40
N ASN A 131 -16.15 4.20 -7.31
CA ASN A 131 -16.18 5.12 -6.19
C ASN A 131 -15.28 6.33 -6.47
N GLU A 132 -15.84 7.53 -6.46
CA GLU A 132 -15.13 8.79 -6.78
C GLU A 132 -13.90 9.08 -5.91
N ARG A 133 -13.82 8.47 -4.71
CA ARG A 133 -12.68 8.63 -3.79
C ARG A 133 -11.61 7.56 -3.95
N ILE A 134 -11.84 6.57 -4.81
CA ILE A 134 -10.97 5.41 -4.98
C ILE A 134 -10.48 5.40 -6.42
N MET A 135 -9.17 5.56 -6.59
CA MET A 135 -8.53 5.51 -7.89
C MET A 135 -7.69 4.25 -8.00
N THR A 136 -7.91 3.47 -9.04
CA THR A 136 -7.04 2.33 -9.37
C THR A 136 -6.00 2.76 -10.39
N ILE A 137 -4.74 2.45 -10.13
CA ILE A 137 -3.63 2.69 -11.06
C ILE A 137 -2.87 1.38 -11.26
N SER A 138 -2.42 1.11 -12.49
CA SER A 138 -1.56 -0.01 -12.76
C SER A 138 -0.10 0.37 -12.58
N TYR A 139 0.70 -0.55 -12.03
CA TYR A 139 2.15 -0.40 -11.90
C TYR A 139 2.86 -0.17 -13.25
N LYS A 140 2.20 -0.51 -14.37
CA LYS A 140 2.74 -0.30 -15.72
C LYS A 140 2.59 1.15 -16.19
N GLU A 141 1.56 1.85 -15.74
CA GLU A 141 1.35 3.27 -16.05
C GLU A 141 2.32 4.18 -15.28
N LEU A 142 2.95 3.64 -14.23
CA LEU A 142 3.97 4.33 -13.43
C LEU A 142 5.39 4.18 -13.96
N LYS A 143 5.61 3.33 -14.97
CA LYS A 143 6.91 3.11 -15.62
C LYS A 143 7.05 3.96 -16.86
#